data_AF-A0A0K6I158-F1
#
_entry.id   AF-A0A0K6I158-F1
#
_cell.length_a   1.000
_cell.length_b   1.000
_cell.length_c   1.000
_cell.angle_alpha   90.00
_cell.angle_beta   90.00
_cell.angle_gamma   90.00
#
_symmetry.space_group_name_H-M   'P 1'
#
loop_
_entity.id
_entity.type
_entity.pdbx_description
1 polymer ?
#
loop_
_entity_poly.entity_id
_entity_poly.type
_entity_poly.pdbx_seq_one_letter_code
_entity_poly.pdbx_strand_id
1 'polypeptide(L)' 'MMHPAHTEAGRGGETTPRPQLSEMLLAVVQALVEQGWGLPQIVAAMRYTADLTEFTDRVTGVPQ' A
#
# COMPACT_ATOMS: atom_id res chain seq x y z
N MET A 1 47.20 -9.99 -25.01
CA MET A 1 46.68 -8.65 -24.63
C MET A 1 45.21 -8.83 -24.29
N MET A 2 44.88 -8.77 -23.00
CA MET A 2 43.51 -8.98 -22.48
C MET A 2 42.73 -7.66 -22.59
N HIS A 3 41.55 -7.72 -23.21
CA HIS A 3 40.55 -6.64 -23.14
C HIS A 3 39.89 -6.71 -21.76
N PRO A 4 39.85 -5.63 -20.96
CA PRO A 4 38.98 -5.61 -19.80
C PRO A 4 37.53 -5.46 -20.29
N ALA A 5 36.73 -6.49 -20.04
CA ALA A 5 35.28 -6.39 -20.14
C ALA A 5 34.80 -5.38 -19.09
N HIS A 6 34.24 -4.27 -19.55
CA HIS A 6 33.26 -3.51 -18.79
C HIS A 6 32.07 -4.45 -18.55
N THR A 7 32.10 -5.19 -17.44
CA THR A 7 30.93 -5.91 -16.94
C THR A 7 30.39 -5.11 -15.77
N GLU A 8 29.38 -4.31 -16.11
CA GLU A 8 28.35 -3.83 -15.20
C GLU A 8 27.91 -4.97 -14.28
N ALA A 9 28.38 -4.96 -13.03
CA ALA A 9 27.70 -5.65 -11.94
C ALA A 9 26.82 -4.63 -11.25
N GLY A 10 25.72 -4.28 -11.92
CA GLY A 10 24.57 -3.67 -11.30
C GLY A 10 24.05 -4.61 -10.22
N ARG A 11 24.54 -4.44 -8.99
CA ARG A 11 23.86 -4.95 -7.80
C ARG A 11 22.84 -3.91 -7.38
N GLY A 12 21.88 -3.68 -8.28
CA GLY A 12 20.62 -3.05 -7.93
C GLY A 12 19.97 -3.94 -6.88
N GLY A 13 20.11 -3.55 -5.61
CA GLY A 13 19.13 -3.95 -4.63
C GLY A 13 17.83 -3.34 -5.11
N GLU A 14 17.05 -4.09 -5.89
CA GLU A 14 15.67 -3.76 -6.19
C GLU A 14 14.95 -3.79 -4.84
N THR A 15 14.98 -2.64 -4.15
CA THR A 15 13.96 -2.31 -3.18
C THR A 15 12.68 -2.34 -3.98
N THR A 16 11.96 -3.47 -3.94
CA THR A 16 10.60 -3.53 -4.47
C THR A 16 9.90 -2.30 -3.92
N PRO A 17 9.48 -1.34 -4.78
CA PRO A 17 8.89 -0.11 -4.28
C PRO A 17 7.76 -0.53 -3.36
N ARG A 18 7.77 -0.06 -2.11
CA ARG A 18 6.61 -0.28 -1.24
C ARG A 18 5.42 0.24 -2.04
N PRO A 19 4.39 -0.60 -2.27
CA PRO A 19 3.26 -0.18 -3.06
C PRO A 19 2.73 1.11 -2.44
N GLN A 20 2.51 2.10 -3.29
CA GLN A 20 2.01 3.37 -2.80
C GLN A 20 0.67 3.09 -2.12
N LEU A 21 0.37 3.81 -1.04
CA LEU A 21 -0.86 3.58 -0.27
C LEU A 21 -2.09 3.52 -1.20
N SER A 22 -2.12 4.37 -2.23
CA SER A 22 -3.16 4.38 -3.27
C SER A 22 -3.30 3.06 -4.04
N GLU A 23 -2.20 2.37 -4.35
CA GLU A 23 -2.19 1.08 -5.05
C GLU A 23 -2.72 -0.04 -4.15
N MET A 24 -2.34 -0.03 -2.86
CA MET A 24 -2.90 -0.96 -1.88
C MET A 24 -4.41 -0.75 -1.69
N LEU A 25 -4.83 0.50 -1.56
CA LEU A 25 -6.24 0.86 -1.42
C LEU A 25 -7.04 0.42 -2.65
N LEU A 26 -6.49 0.63 -3.85
CA LEU A 26 -7.11 0.17 -5.10
C LEU A 26 -7.28 -1.36 -5.12
N ALA A 27 -6.24 -2.11 -4.74
CA ALA A 27 -6.31 -3.57 -4.67
C ALA A 27 -7.38 -4.07 -3.67
N VAL A 28 -7.50 -3.42 -2.51
CA VAL A 28 -8.54 -3.75 -1.52
C VAL A 28 -9.94 -3.45 -2.05
N VAL A 29 -10.15 -2.29 -2.67
CA VAL A 29 -11.44 -1.94 -3.28
C VAL A 29 -11.81 -2.93 -4.37
N GLN A 30 -10.84 -3.30 -5.22
CA GLN A 30 -11.07 -4.26 -6.31
C GLN A 30 -11.46 -5.64 -5.77
N ALA A 31 -10.76 -6.14 -4.75
CA ALA A 31 -11.09 -7.42 -4.13
C ALA A 31 -12.50 -7.43 -3.50
N LEU A 32 -12.94 -6.31 -2.92
CA LEU A 32 -14.29 -6.19 -2.35
C LEU A 32 -15.37 -6.16 -3.43
N VAL A 33 -15.12 -5.46 -4.55
CA VAL A 33 -16.03 -5.46 -5.72
C VAL A 33 -16.15 -6.87 -6.31
N GLU A 34 -15.03 -7.61 -6.44
CA GLU A 34 -15.03 -8.99 -6.91
C GLU A 34 -15.81 -9.94 -6.00
N GLN A 35 -15.89 -9.64 -4.70
CA GLN A 35 -16.73 -10.35 -3.73
C GLN A 35 -18.21 -9.93 -3.78
N GLY A 36 -18.59 -9.03 -4.68
CA GLY A 36 -19.97 -8.58 -4.88
C GLY A 36 -20.38 -7.40 -3.99
N TRP A 37 -19.45 -6.73 -3.32
CA TRP A 37 -19.78 -5.54 -2.54
C TRP A 37 -20.08 -4.35 -3.45
N GLY A 38 -21.11 -3.59 -3.11
CA GLY A 38 -21.43 -2.35 -3.81
C GLY A 38 -20.45 -1.24 -3.43
N LEU A 39 -20.03 -0.42 -4.40
CA LEU A 39 -19.16 0.74 -4.16
C LEU A 39 -19.63 1.64 -3.00
N PRO A 40 -20.93 1.95 -2.82
CA PRO A 40 -21.38 2.74 -1.68
C PRO A 40 -21.09 2.09 -0.31
N GLN A 41 -21.18 0.75 -0.23
CA GLN A 41 -20.91 -0.01 0.99
C GLN A 41 -19.41 -0.01 1.30
N ILE A 42 -18.58 -0.16 0.26
CA ILE A 42 -17.12 -0.10 0.37
C ILE A 42 -16.69 1.28 0.88
N VAL A 43 -17.21 2.37 0.29
CA VAL A 43 -16.91 3.73 0.74
C VAL A 43 -17.32 3.95 2.20
N ALA A 44 -18.50 3.45 2.60
CA ALA A 44 -18.95 3.54 3.99
C ALA A 44 -18.03 2.78 4.96
N ALA A 45 -17.60 1.57 4.61
CA ALA A 45 -16.69 0.76 5.43
C ALA A 45 -15.30 1.41 5.55
N MET A 46 -14.78 1.97 4.47
CA MET A 46 -13.51 2.69 4.47
C MET A 46 -13.55 3.93 5.36
N ARG A 47 -14.66 4.69 5.31
CA ARG A 47 -14.87 5.87 6.16
C ARG A 47 -14.96 5.48 7.63
N TYR A 48 -15.74 4.45 7.96
CA TYR A 48 -15.82 3.93 9.33
C TYR A 48 -14.45 3.50 9.87
N THR A 49 -13.63 2.86 9.03
CA THR A 49 -12.27 2.45 9.41
C THR A 49 -11.35 3.65 9.66
N ALA A 50 -11.45 4.70 8.86
CA ALA A 50 -10.72 5.95 9.09
C ALA A 50 -11.15 6.62 10.41
N ASP A 51 -12.46 6.71 10.64
CA ASP A 51 -13.02 7.29 11.87
C ASP A 51 -12.59 6.49 13.13
N LEU A 52 -12.54 5.16 13.04
CA LEU A 52 -12.06 4.29 14.12
C LEU A 52 -10.57 4.45 14.39
N THR A 53 -9.77 4.65 13.34
CA THR A 53 -8.33 4.89 13.45
C THR A 53 -8.09 6.23 14.16
N GLU A 54 -8.79 7.28 13.73
CA GLU A 54 -8.71 8.61 14.35
C GLU A 54 -9.18 8.59 15.82
N PHE A 55 -10.24 7.83 16.13
CA PHE A 55 -10.69 7.63 17.51
C PHE A 55 -9.63 6.90 18.34
N THR A 56 -9.04 5.84 17.79
CA THR A 56 -8.00 5.06 18.48
C THR A 56 -6.78 5.93 18.76
N ASP A 57 -6.34 6.76 17.81
CA ASP A 57 -5.24 7.72 18.00
C ASP A 57 -5.57 8.72 19.12
N ARG A 58 -6.80 9.24 19.16
CA ARG A 58 -7.27 10.15 20.22
C ARG A 58 -7.34 9.51 21.60
N VAL A 59 -7.76 8.24 21.69
CA VAL A 59 -7.94 7.53 22.97
C VAL A 59 -6.63 6.96 23.49
N THR A 60 -5.78 6.44 22.61
CA THR A 60 -4.52 5.79 22.99
C THR A 60 -3.35 6.77 23.09
N GLY A 61 -3.45 7.94 22.47
CA GLY A 61 -2.54 9.07 22.71
C GLY A 61 -1.06 8.78 22.47
N VAL A 62 -0.72 7.77 21.66
CA VAL A 62 0.66 7.53 21.24
C VAL A 62 0.91 8.43 20.02
N PRO A 63 1.73 9.50 20.14
CA PRO A 63 2.14 10.27 18.97
C PRO A 63 2.99 9.37 18.07
N GLN A 64 2.69 9.34 16.78
CA GLN A 64 3.56 8.75 15.75
C GLN A 64 4.87 9.54 15.65
#